data_AF-A0A2Z3R375-F1
#
_entry.id   AF-A0A2Z3R375-F1
#
_cell.length_a   1.000
_cell.length_b   1.000
_cell.length_c   1.000
_cell.angle_alpha   90.00
_cell.angle_beta   90.00
_cell.angle_gamma   90.00
#
_symmetry.space_group_name_H-M   'P 1'
#
loop_
_entity.id
_entity.type
_entity.pdbx_description
1 polymer ?
#
loop_
_entity_poly.entity_id
_entity_poly.type
_entity_poly.pdbx_seq_one_letter_code
_entity_poly.pdbx_strand_id
1 'polypeptide(L)'
;MANPSVQIPVTGMTCDHCAVRIEKALAALPDVKARVSYPQATAIIEDLGQATLPEIIQTIRTAGYGASLPDTARTPLRREGRGKGPHIAILGGGAAAFACAIRAAEDGARVTMIEGHSVIGGTCVNVGCVPSKILIRAAHAAHDQAAPRFQGLRAHTPIMDRAELVRQQQARVEALRRAKYEDIVDAHPGITLRHAYARFLDTHTLGLLDSAGAEESLTADRFLIATGASPAIPDVPGLTDTPYWTSTEALVATETPRKLLVLGASVVAVELAQAFRRLGSEVTILARSRLLSREDADLGTGLQAAFEEEGIRVMTDISVRRVHHQDGTFTLTTSRGIIDGDRLLVATGRRPNTGRLGVARAGIRVDDHGAIVVDDHLRTSASHIYAAGDCCALPQFVYVAAAAGTRAAINMMGGDAVLDLHVMPAVVFTDPQVATVGLTQEMARAQGLVVETRTLALENVPRALANFNTQGFIRLVVEHPLGRIVGAQMLAAEAGEVIQTAAIAISRRMAVGELADQLFPYLTMVEGLKLCAQTFTKDIKQLSCCAG
;
A
#
# COMPACT_ATOMS: atom_id res chain seq x y z
N MET A 1 8.95 1.29 50.66
CA MET A 1 9.09 1.80 49.28
C MET A 1 8.88 0.61 48.38
N ALA A 2 7.77 0.56 47.64
CA ALA A 2 7.48 -0.57 46.75
C ALA A 2 8.43 -0.49 45.55
N ASN A 3 9.08 -1.61 45.20
CA ASN A 3 9.86 -1.69 43.97
C ASN A 3 8.92 -1.41 42.78
N PRO A 4 9.30 -0.56 41.81
CA PRO A 4 8.49 -0.34 40.63
C PRO A 4 8.34 -1.65 39.86
N SER A 5 7.09 -2.01 39.50
CA SER A 5 6.82 -3.18 38.66
C SER A 5 7.47 -3.02 37.30
N VAL A 6 8.24 -4.00 36.84
CA VAL A 6 8.99 -3.95 35.58
C VAL A 6 8.22 -4.72 34.50
N GLN A 7 7.91 -4.08 33.37
CA GLN A 7 7.19 -4.72 32.27
C GLN A 7 8.16 -5.20 31.19
N ILE A 8 8.20 -6.48 30.89
CA ILE A 8 9.11 -7.09 29.91
C ILE A 8 8.29 -7.50 28.68
N PRO A 9 8.52 -6.89 27.50
CA PRO A 9 7.92 -7.36 26.26
C PRO A 9 8.33 -8.81 25.97
N VAL A 10 7.36 -9.63 25.59
CA VAL A 10 7.56 -11.05 25.26
C VAL A 10 7.03 -11.37 23.88
N THR A 11 7.88 -11.92 23.02
CA THR A 11 7.54 -12.34 21.65
C THR A 11 7.47 -13.86 21.53
N GLY A 12 6.67 -14.36 20.59
CA GLY A 12 6.55 -15.80 20.33
C GLY A 12 5.49 -16.53 21.17
N MET A 13 4.69 -15.81 21.96
CA MET A 13 3.46 -16.37 22.52
C MET A 13 2.41 -16.49 21.42
N THR A 14 1.74 -17.64 21.32
CA THR A 14 0.71 -17.91 20.30
C THR A 14 -0.66 -18.24 20.89
N CYS A 15 -0.76 -18.34 22.22
CA CYS A 15 -2.01 -18.58 22.95
C CYS A 15 -1.84 -18.24 24.44
N ASP A 16 -2.94 -18.23 25.21
CA ASP A 16 -2.90 -18.00 26.67
C ASP A 16 -2.08 -19.05 27.42
N HIS A 17 -1.99 -20.28 26.88
CA HIS A 17 -1.14 -21.32 27.47
C HIS A 17 0.36 -20.97 27.42
N CYS A 18 0.78 -20.13 26.45
CA CYS A 18 2.14 -19.61 26.41
C CYS A 18 2.42 -18.68 27.60
N ALA A 19 1.46 -17.81 27.95
CA ALA A 19 1.59 -16.90 29.08
C ALA A 19 1.72 -17.68 30.40
N VAL A 20 0.86 -18.67 30.62
CA VAL A 20 0.93 -19.56 31.80
C VAL A 20 2.28 -20.28 31.90
N ARG A 21 2.82 -20.74 30.76
CA ARG A 21 4.13 -21.41 30.73
C ARG A 21 5.27 -20.48 31.14
N ILE A 22 5.26 -19.23 30.70
CA ILE A 22 6.26 -18.23 31.08
C ILE A 22 6.12 -17.85 32.55
N GLU A 23 4.88 -17.63 33.02
CA GLU A 23 4.59 -17.29 34.41
C GLU A 23 5.08 -18.39 35.36
N LYS A 24 4.86 -19.66 35.00
CA LYS A 24 5.38 -20.82 35.74
C LYS A 24 6.92 -20.88 35.74
N ALA A 25 7.56 -20.54 34.63
CA ALA A 25 9.03 -20.51 34.55
C ALA A 25 9.61 -19.40 35.44
N LEU A 26 8.97 -18.24 35.49
CA LEU A 26 9.37 -17.12 36.34
C LEU A 26 9.13 -17.39 37.83
N ALA A 27 8.00 -18.02 38.18
CA ALA A 27 7.69 -18.41 39.56
C ALA A 27 8.63 -19.47 40.14
N ALA A 28 9.44 -20.13 39.32
CA ALA A 28 10.47 -21.07 39.77
C ALA A 28 11.74 -20.36 40.28
N LEU A 29 11.88 -19.05 40.05
CA LEU A 29 12.98 -18.26 40.58
C LEU A 29 12.68 -17.84 42.04
N PRO A 30 13.67 -17.82 42.94
CA PRO A 30 13.47 -17.46 44.34
C PRO A 30 12.88 -16.06 44.52
N ASP A 31 11.73 -16.00 45.21
CA ASP A 31 11.02 -14.78 45.59
C ASP A 31 10.56 -13.87 44.42
N VAL A 32 10.55 -14.39 43.18
CA VAL A 32 10.05 -13.66 42.00
C VAL A 32 8.52 -13.76 41.92
N LYS A 33 7.86 -12.62 41.77
CA LYS A 33 6.41 -12.53 41.45
C LYS A 33 6.24 -11.88 40.09
N ALA A 34 5.57 -12.58 39.18
CA ALA A 34 5.31 -12.11 37.84
C ALA A 34 3.90 -12.48 37.38
N ARG A 35 3.30 -11.64 36.52
CA ARG A 35 2.08 -11.92 35.76
C ARG A 35 2.37 -11.81 34.28
N VAL A 36 1.96 -12.79 33.48
CA VAL A 36 2.22 -12.79 32.03
C VAL A 36 0.91 -12.72 31.27
N SER A 37 0.86 -11.87 30.25
CA SER A 37 -0.35 -11.68 29.47
C SER A 37 -0.11 -11.85 27.97
N TYR A 38 -0.81 -12.83 27.38
CA TYR A 38 -0.78 -13.09 25.94
C TYR A 38 -1.37 -11.91 25.13
N PRO A 39 -2.57 -11.37 25.43
CA PRO A 39 -3.14 -10.28 24.65
C PRO A 39 -2.29 -9.00 24.64
N GLN A 40 -1.50 -8.77 25.69
CA GLN A 40 -0.61 -7.60 25.83
C GLN A 40 0.85 -7.92 25.48
N ALA A 41 1.16 -9.16 25.08
CA ALA A 41 2.52 -9.60 24.75
C ALA A 41 3.58 -9.19 25.80
N THR A 42 3.25 -9.26 27.10
CA THR A 42 4.08 -8.67 28.17
C THR A 42 4.11 -9.55 29.42
N ALA A 43 5.27 -9.63 30.08
CA ALA A 43 5.46 -10.16 31.42
C ALA A 43 5.68 -9.00 32.42
N ILE A 44 4.80 -8.85 33.40
CA ILE A 44 4.88 -7.84 34.45
C ILE A 44 5.55 -8.47 35.67
N ILE A 45 6.75 -8.02 36.01
CA ILE A 45 7.49 -8.44 37.21
C ILE A 45 7.08 -7.50 38.35
N GLU A 46 6.35 -8.05 39.31
CA GLU A 46 5.84 -7.32 40.48
C GLU A 46 6.89 -7.28 41.60
N ASP A 47 7.68 -8.35 41.72
CA ASP A 47 8.79 -8.46 42.65
C ASP A 47 9.90 -9.26 41.99
N LEU A 48 11.13 -8.72 42.03
CA LEU A 48 12.33 -9.38 41.52
C LEU A 48 12.91 -10.39 42.51
N GLY A 49 12.51 -10.35 43.79
CA GLY A 49 13.09 -11.20 44.81
C GLY A 49 14.61 -11.04 44.84
N GLN A 50 15.33 -12.14 44.62
CA GLN A 50 16.80 -12.15 44.48
C GLN A 50 17.29 -12.18 43.03
N ALA A 51 16.38 -12.26 42.05
CA ALA A 51 16.73 -12.36 40.63
C ALA A 51 17.04 -10.99 40.02
N THR A 52 17.94 -10.99 39.03
CA THR A 52 18.26 -9.83 38.20
C THR A 52 17.41 -9.83 36.93
N LEU A 53 17.17 -8.65 36.33
CA LEU A 53 16.41 -8.56 35.07
C LEU A 53 17.02 -9.39 33.91
N PRO A 54 18.35 -9.50 33.74
CA PRO A 54 18.94 -10.45 32.79
C PRO A 54 18.56 -11.91 33.07
N GLU A 55 18.49 -12.34 34.32
CA GLU A 55 18.06 -13.70 34.70
C GLU A 55 16.58 -13.93 34.39
N ILE A 56 15.72 -12.92 34.60
CA ILE A 56 14.32 -12.95 34.18
C ILE A 56 14.21 -13.15 32.66
N ILE A 57 14.94 -12.36 31.87
CA ILE A 57 14.94 -12.46 30.40
C ILE A 57 15.47 -13.82 29.95
N GLN A 58 16.55 -14.28 30.55
CA GLN A 58 17.13 -15.57 30.21
C GLN A 58 16.19 -16.72 30.55
N THR A 59 15.40 -16.59 31.61
CA THR A 59 14.37 -17.56 31.99
C THR A 59 13.24 -17.61 30.95
N ILE A 60 12.77 -16.45 30.47
CA ILE A 60 11.76 -16.38 29.40
C ILE A 60 12.30 -16.97 28.09
N ARG A 61 13.58 -16.69 27.75
CA ARG A 61 14.25 -17.28 26.58
C ARG A 61 14.41 -18.79 26.67
N THR A 62 14.77 -19.29 27.85
CA THR A 62 14.89 -20.73 28.10
C THR A 62 13.53 -21.43 28.02
N ALA A 63 12.44 -20.72 28.34
CA ALA A 63 11.07 -21.21 28.15
C ALA A 63 10.63 -21.27 26.67
N GLY A 64 11.44 -20.75 25.73
CA GLY A 64 11.20 -20.79 24.28
C GLY A 64 10.63 -19.50 23.70
N TYR A 65 10.65 -18.40 24.44
CA TYR A 65 10.03 -17.12 24.05
C TYR A 65 11.06 -16.00 23.95
N GLY A 66 10.87 -15.05 23.06
CA GLY A 66 11.73 -13.86 23.01
C GLY A 66 11.39 -12.91 24.16
N ALA A 67 12.41 -12.32 24.77
CA ALA A 67 12.25 -11.28 25.80
C ALA A 67 13.38 -10.26 25.69
N SER A 68 13.04 -8.99 25.93
CA SER A 68 13.97 -7.85 25.94
C SER A 68 13.68 -6.97 27.16
N LEU A 69 14.69 -6.31 27.70
CA LEU A 69 14.48 -5.33 28.78
C LEU A 69 13.50 -4.24 28.29
N PRO A 70 12.55 -3.79 29.12
CA PRO A 70 11.90 -2.52 28.86
C PRO A 70 12.95 -1.42 28.76
N ASP A 71 12.74 -0.48 27.85
CA ASP A 71 13.60 0.68 27.62
C ASP A 71 13.42 1.71 28.76
N THR A 72 13.56 1.28 30.03
CA THR A 72 13.48 2.13 31.22
C THR A 72 14.88 2.44 31.76
N ALA A 73 15.68 3.08 30.92
CA ALA A 73 16.80 3.94 31.31
C ALA A 73 17.32 4.71 30.08
N ARG A 74 16.47 5.58 29.54
CA ARG A 74 16.95 6.80 28.86
C ARG A 74 16.28 8.02 29.46
N THR A 75 16.70 8.39 30.68
CA THR A 75 16.74 9.81 31.03
C THR A 75 17.66 10.50 30.02
N PRO A 76 17.28 11.67 29.45
CA PRO A 76 17.72 12.09 28.13
C PRO A 76 19.15 12.61 28.18
N LEU A 77 20.11 11.73 27.95
CA LEU A 77 21.45 12.10 27.47
C LEU A 77 21.90 11.07 26.44
N ARG A 78 21.14 10.96 25.35
CA ARG A 78 21.69 10.32 24.13
C ARG A 78 21.92 11.40 23.10
N ARG A 79 23.21 11.74 23.01
CA ARG A 79 23.90 12.50 21.96
C ARG A 79 22.94 13.01 20.90
N GLU A 80 22.65 14.31 20.95
CA GLU A 80 22.32 15.05 19.74
C GLU A 80 23.24 14.53 18.62
N GLY A 81 22.64 14.00 17.55
CA GLY A 81 23.40 13.54 16.40
C GLY A 81 24.41 14.63 16.05
N ARG A 82 25.70 14.30 16.03
CA ARG A 82 26.79 15.24 15.71
C ARG A 82 26.80 15.59 14.21
N GLY A 83 25.63 15.81 13.61
CA GLY A 83 25.50 16.48 12.33
C GLY A 83 25.65 17.97 12.56
N LYS A 84 26.56 18.61 11.83
CA LYS A 84 26.65 20.09 11.78
C LYS A 84 25.55 20.72 10.90
N GLY A 85 24.77 19.90 10.19
CA GLY A 85 23.70 20.34 9.30
C GLY A 85 22.38 20.66 10.02
N PRO A 86 21.36 21.11 9.26
CA PRO A 86 20.06 21.47 9.81
C PRO A 86 19.37 20.28 10.50
N HIS A 87 18.52 20.60 11.47
CA HIS A 87 17.62 19.64 12.10
C HIS A 87 16.34 19.50 11.28
N ILE A 88 16.07 18.28 10.83
CA ILE A 88 14.86 17.94 10.07
C ILE A 88 13.97 17.03 10.91
N ALA A 89 12.74 17.47 11.18
CA ALA A 89 11.71 16.65 11.82
C ALA A 89 10.77 16.04 10.76
N ILE A 90 10.55 14.73 10.83
CA ILE A 90 9.76 13.98 9.85
C ILE A 90 8.59 13.30 10.56
N LEU A 91 7.36 13.63 10.20
CA LEU A 91 6.15 13.03 10.77
C LEU A 91 5.72 11.84 9.90
N GLY A 92 5.82 10.63 10.45
CA GLY A 92 5.50 9.35 9.82
C GLY A 92 6.71 8.44 9.65
N GLY A 93 6.47 7.13 9.51
CA GLY A 93 7.47 6.09 9.28
C GLY A 93 7.24 5.28 8.01
N GLY A 94 6.54 5.83 7.02
CA GLY A 94 6.30 5.21 5.71
C GLY A 94 7.39 5.49 4.67
N ALA A 95 7.15 5.10 3.41
CA ALA A 95 8.14 5.21 2.33
C ALA A 95 8.64 6.65 2.07
N ALA A 96 7.75 7.65 2.06
CA ALA A 96 8.15 9.05 1.92
C ALA A 96 9.06 9.52 3.06
N ALA A 97 8.71 9.15 4.30
CA ALA A 97 9.49 9.50 5.48
C ALA A 97 10.89 8.87 5.44
N PHE A 98 10.98 7.58 5.13
CA PHE A 98 12.24 6.86 5.03
C PHE A 98 13.13 7.37 3.90
N ALA A 99 12.56 7.59 2.71
CA ALA A 99 13.29 8.12 1.58
C ALA A 99 13.86 9.52 1.87
N CYS A 100 13.10 10.35 2.61
CA CYS A 100 13.58 11.64 3.09
C CYS A 100 14.67 11.49 4.18
N ALA A 101 14.45 10.64 5.17
CA ALA A 101 15.34 10.50 6.32
C ALA A 101 16.74 10.02 5.91
N ILE A 102 16.80 8.99 5.05
CA ILE A 102 18.05 8.46 4.51
C ILE A 102 18.78 9.55 3.73
N ARG A 103 18.10 10.17 2.75
CA ARG A 103 18.71 11.18 1.90
C ARG A 103 19.20 12.40 2.71
N ALA A 104 18.38 12.90 3.63
CA ALA A 104 18.75 14.02 4.47
C ALA A 104 19.95 13.71 5.38
N ALA A 105 20.00 12.50 5.95
CA ALA A 105 21.12 12.07 6.79
C ALA A 105 22.42 11.88 5.98
N GLU A 106 22.32 11.34 4.75
CA GLU A 106 23.45 11.24 3.80
C GLU A 106 24.00 12.62 3.44
N ASP A 107 23.13 13.63 3.31
CA ASP A 107 23.49 15.02 3.05
C ASP A 107 23.92 15.78 4.33
N GLY A 108 24.02 15.10 5.48
CA GLY A 108 24.60 15.62 6.73
C GLY A 108 23.63 16.28 7.71
N ALA A 109 22.31 16.15 7.49
CA ALA A 109 21.30 16.64 8.43
C ALA A 109 21.25 15.81 9.72
N ARG A 110 20.76 16.44 10.80
CA ARG A 110 20.29 15.73 11.99
C ARG A 110 18.80 15.44 11.81
N VAL A 111 18.40 14.18 11.78
CA VAL A 111 17.01 13.79 11.47
C VAL A 111 16.32 13.24 12.72
N THR A 112 15.11 13.72 12.99
CA THR A 112 14.18 13.13 13.96
C THR A 112 12.94 12.64 13.25
N MET A 113 12.77 11.32 13.16
CA MET A 113 11.55 10.69 12.67
C MET A 113 10.59 10.48 13.82
N ILE A 114 9.32 10.82 13.64
CA ILE A 114 8.26 10.62 14.63
C ILE A 114 7.19 9.71 14.03
N GLU A 115 7.07 8.50 14.58
CA GLU A 115 6.05 7.52 14.20
C GLU A 115 4.97 7.45 15.29
N GLY A 116 3.72 7.67 14.91
CA GLY A 116 2.58 7.69 15.83
C GLY A 116 2.06 6.30 16.18
N HIS A 117 2.39 5.29 15.39
CA HIS A 117 2.05 3.90 15.65
C HIS A 117 3.18 3.14 16.35
N SER A 118 2.85 1.99 16.93
CA SER A 118 3.83 1.07 17.49
C SER A 118 4.63 0.33 16.41
N VAL A 119 4.12 0.29 15.17
CA VAL A 119 4.73 -0.43 14.05
C VAL A 119 5.24 0.56 13.01
N ILE A 120 6.54 0.47 12.70
CA ILE A 120 7.21 1.25 11.67
C ILE A 120 6.97 0.69 10.26
N GLY A 121 7.22 1.50 9.22
CA GLY A 121 7.11 1.11 7.81
C GLY A 121 5.83 1.59 7.14
N GLY A 122 4.89 2.14 7.91
CA GLY A 122 3.64 2.70 7.42
C GLY A 122 2.78 1.67 6.68
N THR A 123 2.06 2.13 5.64
CA THR A 123 1.05 1.32 4.96
C THR A 123 1.64 0.21 4.09
N CYS A 124 2.58 0.52 3.18
CA CYS A 124 2.90 -0.37 2.06
C CYS A 124 3.47 -1.74 2.48
N VAL A 125 4.35 -1.77 3.48
CA VAL A 125 4.93 -3.03 3.97
C VAL A 125 3.97 -3.79 4.90
N ASN A 126 3.21 -3.09 5.75
CA ASN A 126 2.44 -3.73 6.81
C ASN A 126 1.01 -4.12 6.42
N VAL A 127 0.30 -3.23 5.73
CA VAL A 127 -1.17 -3.34 5.50
C VAL A 127 -1.57 -2.89 4.08
N GLY A 128 -0.64 -2.95 3.14
CA GLY A 128 -0.78 -2.42 1.79
C GLY A 128 -0.17 -3.33 0.73
N CYS A 129 0.79 -2.80 -0.02
CA CYS A 129 1.35 -3.44 -1.21
C CYS A 129 1.87 -4.85 -0.95
N VAL A 130 2.75 -5.05 0.04
CA VAL A 130 3.40 -6.34 0.29
C VAL A 130 2.37 -7.44 0.61
N PRO A 131 1.54 -7.31 1.65
CA PRO A 131 0.56 -8.35 1.98
C PRO A 131 -0.47 -8.57 0.87
N SER A 132 -0.97 -7.51 0.22
CA SER A 132 -1.94 -7.66 -0.88
C SER A 132 -1.37 -8.42 -2.06
N LYS A 133 -0.13 -8.15 -2.46
CA LYS A 133 0.47 -8.80 -3.65
C LYS A 133 0.85 -10.25 -3.36
N ILE A 134 1.18 -10.58 -2.11
CA ILE A 134 1.32 -11.97 -1.65
C ILE A 134 -0.03 -12.70 -1.72
N LEU A 135 -1.10 -12.09 -1.19
CA LEU A 135 -2.45 -12.65 -1.22
C LEU A 135 -2.94 -12.91 -2.65
N ILE A 136 -2.79 -11.91 -3.54
CA ILE A 136 -3.16 -12.02 -4.96
C ILE A 136 -2.39 -13.15 -5.63
N ARG A 137 -1.09 -13.31 -5.34
CA ARG A 137 -0.30 -14.40 -5.91
C ARG A 137 -0.77 -15.78 -5.43
N ALA A 138 -1.13 -15.92 -4.16
CA ALA A 138 -1.73 -17.16 -3.65
C ALA A 138 -3.08 -17.43 -4.33
N ALA A 139 -3.89 -16.40 -4.52
CA ALA A 139 -5.17 -16.48 -5.22
C ALA A 139 -5.01 -16.89 -6.70
N HIS A 140 -3.98 -16.41 -7.40
CA HIS A 140 -3.64 -16.87 -8.75
C HIS A 140 -3.30 -18.36 -8.77
N ALA A 141 -2.47 -18.83 -7.84
CA ALA A 141 -2.11 -20.25 -7.77
C ALA A 141 -3.33 -21.15 -7.45
N ALA A 142 -4.31 -20.66 -6.68
CA ALA A 142 -5.57 -21.35 -6.43
C ALA A 142 -6.45 -21.38 -7.69
N HIS A 143 -6.54 -20.25 -8.42
CA HIS A 143 -7.30 -20.16 -9.66
C HIS A 143 -6.73 -21.06 -10.77
N ASP A 144 -5.41 -21.09 -10.96
CA ASP A 144 -4.75 -21.93 -11.97
C ASP A 144 -5.02 -23.43 -11.75
N GLN A 145 -5.19 -23.86 -10.49
CA GLN A 145 -5.59 -25.22 -10.15
C GLN A 145 -7.08 -25.47 -10.44
N ALA A 146 -7.94 -24.52 -10.12
CA ALA A 146 -9.40 -24.65 -10.22
C ALA A 146 -9.92 -24.51 -11.66
N ALA A 147 -9.26 -23.72 -12.49
CA ALA A 147 -9.69 -23.37 -13.85
C ALA A 147 -8.52 -23.37 -14.84
N PRO A 148 -7.86 -24.53 -15.07
CA PRO A 148 -6.76 -24.60 -16.01
C PRO A 148 -7.23 -24.27 -17.43
N ARG A 149 -6.43 -23.48 -18.15
CA ARG A 149 -6.74 -23.02 -19.52
C ARG A 149 -6.48 -24.06 -20.61
N PHE A 150 -5.81 -25.16 -20.25
CA PHE A 150 -5.41 -26.22 -21.18
C PHE A 150 -6.31 -27.44 -21.01
N GLN A 151 -6.94 -27.90 -22.10
CA GLN A 151 -7.89 -29.02 -22.09
C GLN A 151 -7.30 -30.35 -21.58
N GLY A 152 -5.97 -30.52 -21.65
CA GLY A 152 -5.28 -31.70 -21.14
C GLY A 152 -5.06 -31.70 -19.62
N LEU A 153 -5.32 -30.59 -18.93
CA LEU A 153 -5.17 -30.47 -17.48
C LEU A 153 -6.55 -30.54 -16.82
N ARG A 154 -6.67 -31.37 -15.78
CA ARG A 154 -7.91 -31.48 -15.01
C ARG A 154 -7.99 -30.38 -13.97
N ALA A 155 -9.17 -29.80 -13.83
CA ALA A 155 -9.49 -28.87 -12.76
C ALA A 155 -9.51 -29.57 -11.40
N HIS A 156 -8.95 -28.93 -10.38
CA HIS A 156 -8.96 -29.39 -8.99
C HIS A 156 -9.39 -28.27 -8.06
N THR A 157 -10.31 -28.57 -7.13
CA THR A 157 -10.63 -27.63 -6.04
C THR A 157 -9.42 -27.50 -5.11
N PRO A 158 -8.88 -26.29 -4.92
CA PRO A 158 -7.73 -26.08 -4.04
C PRO A 158 -8.07 -26.44 -2.60
N ILE A 159 -7.21 -27.20 -1.93
CA ILE A 159 -7.28 -27.38 -0.47
C ILE A 159 -6.52 -26.22 0.16
N MET A 160 -7.25 -25.34 0.83
CA MET A 160 -6.69 -24.09 1.37
C MET A 160 -6.73 -24.07 2.89
N ASP A 161 -5.57 -23.78 3.49
CA ASP A 161 -5.46 -23.32 4.87
C ASP A 161 -5.21 -21.80 4.85
N ARG A 162 -6.25 -21.02 5.11
CA ARG A 162 -6.16 -19.56 5.07
C ARG A 162 -5.31 -19.01 6.22
N ALA A 163 -5.30 -19.65 7.38
CA ALA A 163 -4.49 -19.23 8.53
C ALA A 163 -2.99 -19.41 8.22
N GLU A 164 -2.62 -20.51 7.57
CA GLU A 164 -1.25 -20.76 7.13
C GLU A 164 -0.78 -19.75 6.07
N LEU A 165 -1.65 -19.41 5.09
CA LEU A 165 -1.35 -18.36 4.11
C LEU A 165 -1.12 -16.99 4.79
N VAL A 166 -1.93 -16.63 5.79
CA VAL A 166 -1.73 -15.39 6.56
C VAL A 166 -0.42 -15.46 7.34
N ARG A 167 -0.10 -16.58 7.99
CA ARG A 167 1.16 -16.75 8.73
C ARG A 167 2.37 -16.59 7.82
N GLN A 168 2.37 -17.20 6.64
CA GLN A 168 3.42 -17.05 5.64
C GLN A 168 3.56 -15.60 5.16
N GLN A 169 2.42 -14.93 4.89
CA GLN A 169 2.37 -13.52 4.51
C GLN A 169 2.96 -12.62 5.60
N GLN A 170 2.55 -12.80 6.86
CA GLN A 170 3.02 -11.97 7.97
C GLN A 170 4.50 -12.16 8.24
N ALA A 171 5.02 -13.39 8.16
CA ALA A 171 6.46 -13.64 8.28
C ALA A 171 7.26 -12.86 7.21
N ARG A 172 6.74 -12.75 5.98
CA ARG A 172 7.38 -11.96 4.92
C ARG A 172 7.30 -10.45 5.19
N VAL A 173 6.15 -9.98 5.68
CA VAL A 173 5.95 -8.58 6.08
C VAL A 173 6.92 -8.18 7.19
N GLU A 174 7.04 -9.01 8.24
CA GLU A 174 7.98 -8.81 9.35
C GLU A 174 9.43 -8.78 8.87
N ALA A 175 9.84 -9.75 8.06
CA ALA A 175 11.21 -9.80 7.54
C ALA A 175 11.55 -8.57 6.70
N LEU A 176 10.62 -8.10 5.84
CA LEU A 176 10.83 -6.89 5.04
C LEU A 176 10.82 -5.63 5.88
N ARG A 177 9.94 -5.53 6.88
CA ARG A 177 9.92 -4.40 7.83
C ARG A 177 11.24 -4.30 8.60
N ARG A 178 11.74 -5.42 9.12
CA ARG A 178 13.05 -5.48 9.78
C ARG A 178 14.16 -4.97 8.86
N ALA A 179 14.33 -5.63 7.72
CA ALA A 179 15.45 -5.38 6.83
C ALA A 179 15.43 -4.02 6.11
N LYS A 180 14.24 -3.45 5.85
CA LYS A 180 14.09 -2.24 5.03
C LYS A 180 13.67 -1.00 5.80
N TYR A 181 13.39 -1.12 7.10
CA TYR A 181 12.96 0.00 7.94
C TYR A 181 13.69 0.00 9.28
N GLU A 182 13.56 -1.05 10.08
CA GLU A 182 14.11 -1.08 11.44
C GLU A 182 15.65 -1.08 11.41
N ASP A 183 16.26 -2.01 10.65
CA ASP A 183 17.72 -2.13 10.54
C ASP A 183 18.35 -0.88 9.87
N ILE A 184 17.58 -0.20 9.01
CA ILE A 184 18.03 1.04 8.35
C ILE A 184 18.14 2.18 9.37
N VAL A 185 17.15 2.33 10.26
CA VAL A 185 17.23 3.32 11.34
C VAL A 185 18.44 3.04 12.23
N ASP A 186 18.66 1.77 12.60
CA ASP A 186 19.78 1.38 13.46
C ASP A 186 21.15 1.61 12.80
N ALA A 187 21.25 1.45 11.49
CA ALA A 187 22.48 1.65 10.72
C ALA A 187 22.85 3.13 10.49
N HIS A 188 21.92 4.08 10.67
CA HIS A 188 22.14 5.50 10.39
C HIS A 188 22.22 6.36 11.66
N PRO A 189 23.43 6.70 12.17
CA PRO A 189 23.58 7.48 13.41
C PRO A 189 23.05 8.93 13.32
N GLY A 190 22.79 9.43 12.12
CA GLY A 190 22.15 10.74 11.89
C GLY A 190 20.63 10.75 12.06
N ILE A 191 20.01 9.57 12.20
CA ILE A 191 18.55 9.40 12.31
C ILE A 191 18.21 8.99 13.75
N THR A 192 17.25 9.70 14.34
CA THR A 192 16.63 9.32 15.61
C THR A 192 15.16 9.05 15.39
N LEU A 193 14.69 7.85 15.71
CA LEU A 193 13.28 7.51 15.72
C LEU A 193 12.66 7.76 17.10
N ARG A 194 11.48 8.39 17.12
CA ARG A 194 10.65 8.60 18.30
C ARG A 194 9.27 7.99 18.05
N HIS A 195 8.77 7.19 19.00
CA HIS A 195 7.39 6.72 18.99
C HIS A 195 6.53 7.71 19.77
N ALA A 196 5.82 8.56 19.05
CA ALA A 196 4.92 9.56 19.62
C ALA A 196 3.94 10.07 18.57
N TYR A 197 2.78 10.54 19.01
CA TYR A 197 1.90 11.31 18.17
C TYR A 197 2.38 12.76 18.10
N ALA A 198 2.72 13.25 16.90
CA ALA A 198 3.13 14.63 16.68
C ALA A 198 1.97 15.52 16.24
N ARG A 199 1.94 16.75 16.75
CA ARG A 199 1.09 17.85 16.26
C ARG A 199 1.85 19.17 16.27
N PHE A 200 1.57 20.06 15.32
CA PHE A 200 2.08 21.43 15.35
C PHE A 200 1.41 22.22 16.48
N LEU A 201 2.24 22.80 17.35
CA LEU A 201 1.83 23.77 18.36
C LEU A 201 1.85 25.19 17.78
N ASP A 202 2.84 25.46 16.94
CA ASP A 202 3.05 26.67 16.16
C ASP A 202 3.81 26.35 14.86
N THR A 203 4.42 27.34 14.21
CA THR A 203 5.14 27.20 12.93
C THR A 203 6.48 26.45 13.03
N HIS A 204 7.10 26.34 14.21
CA HIS A 204 8.43 25.74 14.40
C HIS A 204 8.49 24.71 15.54
N THR A 205 7.38 24.46 16.23
CA THR A 205 7.33 23.56 17.38
C THR A 205 6.28 22.46 17.18
N LEU A 206 6.72 21.21 17.34
CA LEU A 206 5.85 20.04 17.47
C LEU A 206 5.64 19.70 18.94
N GLY A 207 4.41 19.38 19.32
CA GLY A 207 4.09 18.67 20.54
C GLY A 207 4.06 17.17 20.25
N LEU A 208 4.75 16.40 21.08
CA LEU A 208 4.87 14.95 21.00
C LEU A 208 4.15 14.33 22.19
N LEU A 209 3.22 13.42 21.93
CA LEU A 209 2.53 12.63 22.94
C LEU A 209 2.89 11.15 22.77
N ASP A 210 3.63 10.58 23.70
CA ASP A 210 3.98 9.16 23.64
C ASP A 210 2.83 8.25 24.14
N SER A 211 3.01 6.94 24.02
CA SER A 211 2.00 5.96 24.47
C SER A 211 1.83 5.90 25.99
N ALA A 212 2.78 6.44 26.77
CA ALA A 212 2.69 6.54 28.22
C ALA A 212 1.98 7.84 28.67
N GLY A 213 1.62 8.72 27.73
CA GLY A 213 0.99 9.99 28.00
C GLY A 213 1.97 11.11 28.35
N ALA A 214 3.27 10.89 28.16
CA ALA A 214 4.27 11.95 28.36
C ALA A 214 4.20 12.94 27.19
N GLU A 215 4.21 14.23 27.53
CA GLU A 215 4.24 15.32 26.56
C GLU A 215 5.64 15.93 26.50
N GLU A 216 6.16 16.10 25.28
CA GLU A 216 7.42 16.79 24.99
C GLU A 216 7.21 17.77 23.83
N SER A 217 8.05 18.79 23.74
CA SER A 217 8.10 19.69 22.59
C SER A 217 9.39 19.48 21.80
N LEU A 218 9.30 19.49 20.48
CA LEU A 218 10.42 19.36 19.55
C LEU A 218 10.43 20.53 18.59
N THR A 219 11.52 21.29 18.57
CA THR A 219 11.79 22.30 17.53
C THR A 219 12.70 21.72 16.46
N ALA A 220 12.61 22.21 15.23
CA ALA A 220 13.47 21.82 14.11
C ALA A 220 13.59 22.97 13.08
N ASP A 221 14.62 22.92 12.24
CA ASP A 221 14.84 23.91 11.19
C ASP A 221 13.90 23.70 9.99
N ARG A 222 13.60 22.43 9.67
CA ARG A 222 12.70 22.03 8.57
C ARG A 222 11.82 20.86 8.99
N PHE A 223 10.66 20.74 8.33
CA PHE A 223 9.69 19.70 8.62
C PHE A 223 9.27 18.98 7.35
N LEU A 224 9.13 17.66 7.41
CA LEU A 224 8.40 16.88 6.43
C LEU A 224 7.16 16.24 7.06
N ILE A 225 6.00 16.49 6.46
CA ILE A 225 4.76 15.78 6.79
C ILE A 225 4.62 14.62 5.80
N ALA A 226 4.73 13.39 6.30
CA ALA A 226 4.66 12.14 5.54
C ALA A 226 3.70 11.14 6.20
N THR A 227 2.59 11.63 6.73
CA THR A 227 1.65 10.88 7.58
C THR A 227 0.72 9.93 6.82
N GLY A 228 0.82 9.91 5.50
CA GLY A 228 0.05 9.03 4.63
C GLY A 228 -1.46 9.27 4.70
N ALA A 229 -2.22 8.21 4.48
CA ALA A 229 -3.68 8.21 4.49
C ALA A 229 -4.25 6.95 5.16
N SER A 230 -5.52 7.02 5.55
CA SER A 230 -6.29 5.92 6.15
C SER A 230 -7.49 5.57 5.25
N PRO A 231 -8.05 4.34 5.33
CA PRO A 231 -9.28 4.00 4.61
C PRO A 231 -10.39 5.02 4.86
N ALA A 232 -11.06 5.47 3.79
CA ALA A 232 -12.23 6.33 3.89
C ALA A 232 -13.47 5.48 4.16
N ILE A 233 -14.18 5.82 5.23
CA ILE A 233 -15.43 5.17 5.61
C ILE A 233 -16.58 6.08 5.16
N PRO A 234 -17.47 5.62 4.27
CA PRO A 234 -18.57 6.44 3.78
C PRO A 234 -19.62 6.61 4.89
N ASP A 235 -20.27 7.78 4.90
CA ASP A 235 -21.37 8.06 5.83
C ASP A 235 -22.65 7.35 5.37
N VAL A 236 -22.71 6.04 5.62
CA VAL A 236 -23.88 5.19 5.34
C VAL A 236 -24.54 4.83 6.67
N PRO A 237 -25.83 5.16 6.86
CA PRO A 237 -26.54 4.81 8.09
C PRO A 237 -26.42 3.33 8.45
N GLY A 238 -26.00 3.05 9.69
CA GLY A 238 -25.83 1.70 10.22
C GLY A 238 -24.56 0.97 9.77
N LEU A 239 -23.63 1.64 9.09
CA LEU A 239 -22.30 1.07 8.80
C LEU A 239 -21.34 1.20 9.98
N THR A 240 -21.34 2.37 10.64
CA THR A 240 -20.55 2.60 11.85
C THR A 240 -20.89 1.56 12.92
N ASP A 241 -19.89 1.14 13.70
CA ASP A 241 -19.99 0.13 14.76
C ASP A 241 -20.35 -1.30 14.31
N THR A 242 -20.38 -1.56 12.99
CA THR A 242 -20.47 -2.94 12.46
C THR A 242 -19.07 -3.54 12.25
N PRO A 243 -18.91 -4.87 12.21
CA PRO A 243 -17.61 -5.52 12.02
C PRO A 243 -17.17 -5.53 10.55
N TYR A 244 -17.35 -4.41 9.83
CA TYR A 244 -16.91 -4.31 8.45
C TYR A 244 -15.38 -4.38 8.38
N TRP A 245 -14.86 -4.83 7.24
CA TRP A 245 -13.45 -4.82 6.96
C TRP A 245 -13.08 -3.58 6.16
N THR A 246 -11.92 -3.01 6.46
CA THR A 246 -11.15 -2.26 5.47
C THR A 246 -10.17 -3.21 4.78
N SER A 247 -9.28 -2.68 3.94
CA SER A 247 -8.17 -3.49 3.40
C SER A 247 -7.32 -4.11 4.51
N THR A 248 -7.14 -3.43 5.64
CA THR A 248 -6.29 -3.89 6.74
C THR A 248 -6.79 -5.21 7.31
N GLU A 249 -8.07 -5.26 7.72
CA GLU A 249 -8.68 -6.45 8.31
C GLU A 249 -8.78 -7.59 7.29
N ALA A 250 -9.15 -7.26 6.04
CA ALA A 250 -9.27 -8.26 4.98
C ALA A 250 -7.95 -8.98 4.68
N LEU A 251 -6.82 -8.28 4.71
CA LEU A 251 -5.50 -8.85 4.39
C LEU A 251 -5.02 -9.88 5.42
N VAL A 252 -5.48 -9.76 6.67
CA VAL A 252 -5.05 -10.62 7.78
C VAL A 252 -6.12 -11.59 8.26
N ALA A 253 -7.30 -11.57 7.63
CA ALA A 253 -8.36 -12.51 7.92
C ALA A 253 -7.89 -13.96 7.69
N THR A 254 -7.97 -14.77 8.75
CA THR A 254 -7.59 -16.20 8.76
C THR A 254 -8.69 -17.11 8.25
N GLU A 255 -9.87 -16.56 7.97
CA GLU A 255 -11.02 -17.26 7.40
C GLU A 255 -11.36 -16.69 6.03
N THR A 256 -11.91 -17.53 5.16
CA THR A 256 -12.47 -17.09 3.87
C THR A 256 -13.98 -17.05 3.99
N PRO A 257 -14.62 -15.86 3.93
CA PRO A 257 -16.07 -15.77 4.02
C PRO A 257 -16.70 -16.45 2.82
N ARG A 258 -17.84 -17.11 3.01
CA ARG A 258 -18.56 -17.74 1.91
C ARG A 258 -19.16 -16.67 0.98
N LYS A 259 -19.71 -15.58 1.52
CA LYS A 259 -20.20 -14.41 0.78
C LYS A 259 -19.50 -13.13 1.21
N LEU A 260 -18.81 -12.48 0.29
CA LEU A 260 -18.14 -11.20 0.49
C LEU A 260 -18.81 -10.09 -0.33
N LEU A 261 -19.32 -9.08 0.36
CA LEU A 261 -19.78 -7.84 -0.26
C LEU A 261 -18.63 -6.83 -0.29
N VAL A 262 -18.42 -6.17 -1.42
CA VAL A 262 -17.36 -5.17 -1.59
C VAL A 262 -17.98 -3.83 -1.94
N LEU A 263 -17.91 -2.86 -1.03
CA LEU A 263 -18.35 -1.49 -1.25
C LEU A 263 -17.19 -0.65 -1.76
N GLY A 264 -17.16 -0.40 -3.07
CA GLY A 264 -16.06 0.28 -3.76
C GLY A 264 -15.74 -0.39 -5.08
N ALA A 265 -15.08 0.35 -5.98
CA ALA A 265 -14.82 -0.08 -7.36
C ALA A 265 -13.47 0.43 -7.92
N SER A 266 -12.58 0.85 -7.02
CA SER A 266 -11.21 1.28 -7.36
C SER A 266 -10.21 0.17 -7.04
N VAL A 267 -8.91 0.43 -7.23
CA VAL A 267 -7.78 -0.51 -7.14
C VAL A 267 -7.90 -1.49 -5.96
N VAL A 268 -8.01 -0.99 -4.73
CA VAL A 268 -8.12 -1.83 -3.52
C VAL A 268 -9.34 -2.76 -3.56
N ALA A 269 -10.47 -2.25 -4.04
CA ALA A 269 -11.71 -3.01 -4.12
C ALA A 269 -11.60 -4.15 -5.13
N VAL A 270 -11.13 -3.86 -6.34
CA VAL A 270 -11.07 -4.86 -7.43
C VAL A 270 -9.98 -5.91 -7.19
N GLU A 271 -8.82 -5.52 -6.68
CA GLU A 271 -7.74 -6.47 -6.34
C GLU A 271 -8.18 -7.46 -5.25
N LEU A 272 -8.75 -6.97 -4.15
CA LEU A 272 -9.19 -7.82 -3.06
C LEU A 272 -10.43 -8.64 -3.44
N ALA A 273 -11.36 -8.07 -4.21
CA ALA A 273 -12.52 -8.81 -4.70
C ALA A 273 -12.11 -10.04 -5.49
N GLN A 274 -11.20 -9.91 -6.46
CA GLN A 274 -10.74 -11.04 -7.25
C GLN A 274 -9.92 -12.03 -6.43
N ALA A 275 -9.06 -11.55 -5.52
CA ALA A 275 -8.30 -12.41 -4.64
C ALA A 275 -9.23 -13.30 -3.78
N PHE A 276 -10.23 -12.72 -3.12
CA PHE A 276 -11.19 -13.48 -2.32
C PHE A 276 -12.07 -14.40 -3.18
N ARG A 277 -12.47 -13.98 -4.39
CA ARG A 277 -13.19 -14.84 -5.33
C ARG A 277 -12.40 -16.11 -5.63
N ARG A 278 -11.13 -15.96 -5.99
CA ARG A 278 -10.23 -17.05 -6.36
C ARG A 278 -9.83 -17.93 -5.17
N LEU A 279 -9.93 -17.41 -3.95
CA LEU A 279 -9.77 -18.17 -2.70
C LEU A 279 -11.06 -18.85 -2.22
N GLY A 280 -12.18 -18.68 -2.92
CA GLY A 280 -13.40 -19.46 -2.70
C GLY A 280 -14.63 -18.66 -2.24
N SER A 281 -14.55 -17.35 -2.07
CA SER A 281 -15.72 -16.53 -1.76
C SER A 281 -16.66 -16.36 -2.98
N GLU A 282 -17.96 -16.30 -2.73
CA GLU A 282 -18.92 -15.64 -3.62
C GLU A 282 -18.81 -14.13 -3.42
N VAL A 283 -18.41 -13.40 -4.46
CA VAL A 283 -18.09 -11.96 -4.34
C VAL A 283 -19.11 -11.13 -5.09
N THR A 284 -19.64 -10.10 -4.44
CA THR A 284 -20.46 -9.06 -5.06
C THR A 284 -19.81 -7.69 -4.88
N ILE A 285 -19.47 -7.02 -5.99
CA ILE A 285 -18.93 -5.66 -6.01
C ILE A 285 -20.07 -4.66 -6.20
N LEU A 286 -20.13 -3.66 -5.33
CA LEU A 286 -21.10 -2.56 -5.35
C LEU A 286 -20.38 -1.29 -5.80
N ALA A 287 -20.52 -0.95 -7.07
CA ALA A 287 -19.92 0.22 -7.69
C ALA A 287 -20.93 1.36 -7.80
N ARG A 288 -20.55 2.57 -7.34
CA ARG A 288 -21.39 3.78 -7.48
C ARG A 288 -21.59 4.20 -8.94
N SER A 289 -20.61 3.90 -9.79
CA SER A 289 -20.67 4.10 -11.24
C SER A 289 -20.09 2.86 -11.92
N ARG A 290 -18.96 2.97 -12.63
CA ARG A 290 -18.23 1.87 -13.26
C ARG A 290 -17.00 1.44 -12.46
N LEU A 291 -16.47 0.25 -12.73
CA LEU A 291 -15.15 -0.15 -12.24
C LEU A 291 -14.09 0.80 -12.78
N LEU A 292 -13.09 1.12 -11.95
CA LEU A 292 -11.97 2.00 -12.30
C LEU A 292 -12.43 3.32 -12.96
N SER A 293 -13.49 3.93 -12.41
CA SER A 293 -14.16 5.11 -13.02
C SER A 293 -13.28 6.35 -13.29
N ARG A 294 -12.07 6.42 -12.73
CA ARG A 294 -11.09 7.48 -12.99
C ARG A 294 -10.16 7.17 -14.17
N GLU A 295 -10.15 5.92 -14.64
CA GLU A 295 -9.39 5.46 -15.79
C GLU A 295 -10.23 5.55 -17.08
N ASP A 296 -9.57 5.25 -18.20
CA ASP A 296 -10.22 5.02 -19.49
C ASP A 296 -11.37 3.99 -19.34
N ALA A 297 -12.53 4.32 -19.91
CA ALA A 297 -13.75 3.54 -19.71
C ALA A 297 -13.61 2.09 -20.18
N ASP A 298 -12.80 1.83 -21.22
CA ASP A 298 -12.63 0.48 -21.78
C ASP A 298 -11.87 -0.44 -20.83
N LEU A 299 -11.00 0.10 -19.97
CA LEU A 299 -10.32 -0.68 -18.92
C LEU A 299 -11.34 -1.18 -17.89
N GLY A 300 -12.26 -0.31 -17.46
CA GLY A 300 -13.32 -0.67 -16.51
C GLY A 300 -14.30 -1.69 -17.08
N THR A 301 -14.74 -1.49 -18.33
CA THR A 301 -15.65 -2.42 -19.04
C THR A 301 -14.99 -3.77 -19.28
N GLY A 302 -13.75 -3.79 -19.76
CA GLY A 302 -13.01 -5.03 -20.01
C GLY A 302 -12.74 -5.81 -18.72
N LEU A 303 -12.37 -5.12 -17.63
CA LEU A 303 -12.17 -5.77 -16.33
C LEU A 303 -13.48 -6.32 -15.76
N GLN A 304 -14.59 -5.60 -15.92
CA GLN A 304 -15.90 -6.09 -15.51
C GLN A 304 -16.26 -7.40 -16.22
N ALA A 305 -16.05 -7.47 -17.55
CA ALA A 305 -16.31 -8.70 -18.31
C ALA A 305 -15.46 -9.87 -17.82
N ALA A 306 -14.17 -9.66 -17.56
CA ALA A 306 -13.28 -10.70 -17.02
C ALA A 306 -13.73 -11.17 -15.62
N PHE A 307 -14.17 -10.25 -14.77
CA PHE A 307 -14.68 -10.56 -13.43
C PHE A 307 -15.98 -11.38 -13.48
N GLU A 308 -16.91 -11.01 -14.36
CA GLU A 308 -18.17 -11.72 -14.55
C GLU A 308 -17.96 -13.13 -15.12
N GLU A 309 -16.99 -13.32 -16.02
CA GLU A 309 -16.59 -14.63 -16.55
C GLU A 309 -16.09 -15.58 -15.44
N GLU A 310 -15.38 -15.05 -14.44
CA GLU A 310 -14.94 -15.80 -13.26
C GLU A 310 -16.01 -15.93 -12.16
N GLY A 311 -17.20 -15.37 -12.37
CA GLY A 311 -18.34 -15.47 -11.46
C GLY A 311 -18.35 -14.43 -10.33
N ILE A 312 -17.65 -13.31 -10.47
CA ILE A 312 -17.82 -12.14 -9.60
C ILE A 312 -19.06 -11.38 -10.06
N ARG A 313 -20.00 -11.13 -9.14
CA ARG A 313 -21.16 -10.29 -9.44
C ARG A 313 -20.78 -8.82 -9.35
N VAL A 314 -20.76 -8.12 -10.48
CA VAL A 314 -20.50 -6.68 -10.52
C VAL A 314 -21.82 -5.92 -10.63
N MET A 315 -22.11 -5.05 -9.67
CA MET A 315 -23.30 -4.20 -9.68
C MET A 315 -22.89 -2.73 -9.79
N THR A 316 -23.08 -2.16 -10.98
CA THR A 316 -22.82 -0.75 -11.29
C THR A 316 -24.02 0.15 -11.02
N ASP A 317 -23.75 1.45 -10.89
CA ASP A 317 -24.75 2.48 -10.58
C ASP A 317 -25.59 2.16 -9.33
N ILE A 318 -24.91 1.61 -8.30
CA ILE A 318 -25.50 1.24 -7.03
C ILE A 318 -25.22 2.29 -5.96
N SER A 319 -26.29 2.73 -5.29
CA SER A 319 -26.19 3.49 -4.04
C SER A 319 -26.61 2.59 -2.89
N VAL A 320 -25.72 2.41 -1.91
CA VAL A 320 -26.08 1.78 -0.63
C VAL A 320 -26.70 2.85 0.26
N ARG A 321 -27.91 2.60 0.77
CA ARG A 321 -28.70 3.55 1.56
C ARG A 321 -28.61 3.29 3.06
N ARG A 322 -28.47 2.02 3.45
CA ARG A 322 -28.37 1.59 4.84
C ARG A 322 -27.65 0.25 4.92
N VAL A 323 -26.87 0.09 5.97
CA VAL A 323 -26.24 -1.16 6.37
C VAL A 323 -26.89 -1.63 7.67
N HIS A 324 -27.06 -2.94 7.79
CA HIS A 324 -27.46 -3.60 9.02
C HIS A 324 -26.56 -4.83 9.22
N HIS A 325 -26.25 -5.16 10.46
CA HIS A 325 -25.50 -6.36 10.79
C HIS A 325 -26.15 -7.05 11.98
N GLN A 326 -26.62 -8.28 11.78
CA GLN A 326 -27.27 -9.10 12.80
C GLN A 326 -26.95 -10.58 12.55
N ASP A 327 -26.76 -11.34 13.62
CA ASP A 327 -26.53 -12.80 13.57
C ASP A 327 -25.41 -13.21 12.61
N GLY A 328 -24.33 -12.40 12.55
CA GLY A 328 -23.16 -12.64 11.71
C GLY A 328 -23.35 -12.34 10.22
N THR A 329 -24.47 -11.72 9.82
CA THR A 329 -24.79 -11.40 8.43
C THR A 329 -24.90 -9.89 8.23
N PHE A 330 -24.30 -9.38 7.16
CA PHE A 330 -24.52 -8.02 6.67
C PHE A 330 -25.71 -8.00 5.70
N THR A 331 -26.59 -7.03 5.90
CA THR A 331 -27.73 -6.73 5.01
C THR A 331 -27.60 -5.29 4.51
N LEU A 332 -27.44 -5.14 3.19
CA LEU A 332 -27.34 -3.84 2.53
C LEU A 332 -28.64 -3.51 1.83
N THR A 333 -29.28 -2.41 2.24
CA THR A 333 -30.39 -1.82 1.48
C THR A 333 -29.80 -0.92 0.40
N THR A 334 -30.02 -1.27 -0.87
CA THR A 334 -29.48 -0.54 -2.03
C THR A 334 -30.57 0.09 -2.88
N SER A 335 -30.18 0.90 -3.86
CA SER A 335 -31.08 1.43 -4.89
C SER A 335 -31.74 0.34 -5.75
N ARG A 336 -31.21 -0.89 -5.77
CA ARG A 336 -31.74 -2.01 -6.57
C ARG A 336 -32.21 -3.21 -5.72
N GLY A 337 -32.54 -2.98 -4.45
CA GLY A 337 -33.04 -4.00 -3.54
C GLY A 337 -32.05 -4.35 -2.42
N ILE A 338 -32.30 -5.48 -1.75
CA ILE A 338 -31.55 -5.95 -0.59
C ILE A 338 -30.51 -6.98 -1.02
N ILE A 339 -29.31 -6.90 -0.45
CA ILE A 339 -28.21 -7.83 -0.70
C ILE A 339 -27.58 -8.22 0.63
N ASP A 340 -27.36 -9.52 0.83
CA ASP A 340 -26.80 -10.07 2.06
C ASP A 340 -25.45 -10.76 1.84
N GLY A 341 -24.59 -10.74 2.85
CA GLY A 341 -23.32 -11.45 2.84
C GLY A 341 -22.72 -11.63 4.24
N ASP A 342 -21.74 -12.52 4.36
CA ASP A 342 -21.15 -12.89 5.65
C ASP A 342 -20.10 -11.84 6.10
N ARG A 343 -19.50 -11.12 5.13
CA ARG A 343 -18.55 -10.02 5.37
C ARG A 343 -18.80 -8.86 4.40
N LEU A 344 -18.47 -7.66 4.87
CA LEU A 344 -18.48 -6.43 4.08
C LEU A 344 -17.08 -5.81 4.07
N LEU A 345 -16.47 -5.70 2.90
CA LEU A 345 -15.25 -4.92 2.65
C LEU A 345 -15.60 -3.51 2.19
N VAL A 346 -15.18 -2.51 2.95
CA VAL A 346 -15.31 -1.08 2.60
C VAL A 346 -14.00 -0.59 2.00
N ALA A 347 -14.01 -0.33 0.69
CA ALA A 347 -12.86 0.10 -0.09
C ALA A 347 -13.22 1.30 -1.00
N THR A 348 -13.78 2.35 -0.39
CA THR A 348 -14.34 3.51 -1.11
C THR A 348 -13.36 4.65 -1.38
N GLY A 349 -12.12 4.53 -0.89
CA GLY A 349 -11.07 5.54 -1.03
C GLY A 349 -10.20 5.61 0.20
N ARG A 350 -9.34 6.62 0.26
CA ARG A 350 -8.44 6.88 1.38
C ARG A 350 -8.48 8.37 1.72
N ARG A 351 -8.41 8.71 3.01
CA ARG A 351 -8.41 10.08 3.51
C ARG A 351 -7.03 10.43 4.08
N PRO A 352 -6.45 11.59 3.69
CA PRO A 352 -5.20 12.08 4.25
C PRO A 352 -5.20 12.16 5.79
N ASN A 353 -4.09 11.76 6.42
CA ASN A 353 -3.93 11.77 7.87
C ASN A 353 -3.46 13.14 8.38
N THR A 354 -4.26 14.18 8.17
CA THR A 354 -3.93 15.58 8.50
C THR A 354 -4.75 16.14 9.67
N GLY A 355 -5.91 15.53 9.95
CA GLY A 355 -6.94 16.11 10.82
C GLY A 355 -6.53 16.35 12.28
N ARG A 356 -5.56 15.62 12.83
CA ARG A 356 -5.06 15.84 14.21
C ARG A 356 -3.63 16.39 14.28
N LEU A 357 -3.04 16.76 13.15
CA LEU A 357 -1.69 17.33 13.11
C LEU A 357 -1.62 18.81 13.50
N GLY A 358 -2.75 19.51 13.61
CA GLY A 358 -2.75 20.94 13.91
C GLY A 358 -2.17 21.81 12.78
N VAL A 359 -2.23 21.36 11.52
CA VAL A 359 -1.62 22.00 10.34
C VAL A 359 -1.94 23.50 10.19
N ALA A 360 -3.15 23.92 10.59
CA ALA A 360 -3.54 25.34 10.57
C ALA A 360 -2.66 26.22 11.48
N ARG A 361 -2.20 25.69 12.62
CA ARG A 361 -1.31 26.40 13.57
C ARG A 361 0.08 26.64 13.00
N ALA A 362 0.47 25.83 12.01
CA ALA A 362 1.72 25.97 11.28
C ALA A 362 1.57 26.78 9.97
N GLY A 363 0.40 27.35 9.69
CA GLY A 363 0.15 28.12 8.47
C GLY A 363 0.06 27.27 7.20
N ILE A 364 -0.27 25.98 7.33
CA ILE A 364 -0.31 25.03 6.22
C ILE A 364 -1.73 24.94 5.66
N ARG A 365 -1.88 25.16 4.35
CA ARG A 365 -3.14 25.02 3.62
C ARG A 365 -3.40 23.55 3.25
N VAL A 366 -4.65 23.14 3.41
CA VAL A 366 -5.18 21.86 2.90
C VAL A 366 -6.28 22.13 1.88
N ASP A 367 -6.54 21.15 1.01
CA ASP A 367 -7.69 21.17 0.09
C ASP A 367 -9.00 20.74 0.77
N ASP A 368 -10.09 20.71 0.01
CA ASP A 368 -11.43 20.34 0.49
C ASP A 368 -11.54 18.87 0.96
N HIS A 369 -10.57 18.03 0.60
CA HIS A 369 -10.46 16.64 1.03
C HIS A 369 -9.51 16.47 2.23
N GLY A 370 -8.92 17.56 2.70
CA GLY A 370 -7.96 17.60 3.81
C GLY A 370 -6.54 17.20 3.40
N ALA A 371 -6.22 17.11 2.11
CA ALA A 371 -4.86 16.85 1.65
C ALA A 371 -4.02 18.12 1.74
N ILE A 372 -2.75 18.00 2.13
CA ILE A 372 -1.84 19.15 2.16
C ILE A 372 -1.54 19.60 0.73
N VAL A 373 -1.70 20.90 0.48
CA VAL A 373 -1.37 21.51 -0.81
C VAL A 373 0.13 21.76 -0.86
N VAL A 374 0.78 21.25 -1.90
CA VAL A 374 2.21 21.43 -2.15
C VAL A 374 2.48 21.94 -3.57
N ASP A 375 3.62 22.60 -3.76
CA ASP A 375 4.15 22.89 -5.09
C ASP A 375 4.88 21.67 -5.69
N ASP A 376 5.46 21.83 -6.89
CA ASP A 376 6.24 20.83 -7.60
C ASP A 376 7.60 20.50 -6.94
N HIS A 377 8.02 21.32 -5.98
CA HIS A 377 9.18 21.12 -5.09
C HIS A 377 8.76 20.57 -3.71
N LEU A 378 7.48 20.22 -3.53
CA LEU A 378 6.91 19.62 -2.33
C LEU A 378 6.84 20.57 -1.12
N ARG A 379 6.97 21.88 -1.35
CA ARG A 379 6.85 22.93 -0.32
C ARG A 379 5.37 23.16 -0.03
N THR A 380 5.03 23.32 1.24
CA THR A 380 3.70 23.75 1.66
C THR A 380 3.56 25.28 1.57
N SER A 381 2.45 25.85 2.03
CA SER A 381 2.31 27.31 2.20
C SER A 381 3.27 27.91 3.25
N ALA A 382 3.93 27.09 4.07
CA ALA A 382 5.05 27.50 4.91
C ALA A 382 6.36 26.98 4.28
N SER A 383 7.27 27.89 3.91
CA SER A 383 8.45 27.58 3.08
C SER A 383 9.46 26.61 3.69
N HIS A 384 9.47 26.47 5.02
CA HIS A 384 10.33 25.54 5.75
C HIS A 384 9.64 24.20 6.07
N ILE A 385 8.37 24.03 5.68
CA ILE A 385 7.57 22.82 5.86
C ILE A 385 7.22 22.22 4.51
N TYR A 386 7.54 20.95 4.36
CA TYR A 386 7.31 20.13 3.18
C TYR A 386 6.28 19.06 3.48
N ALA A 387 5.64 18.50 2.45
CA ALA A 387 4.79 17.34 2.61
C ALA A 387 4.95 16.38 1.42
N ALA A 388 4.86 15.07 1.68
CA ALA A 388 5.06 14.03 0.67
C ALA A 388 4.21 12.77 0.92
N GLY A 389 3.88 12.06 -0.17
CA GLY A 389 3.06 10.85 -0.14
C GLY A 389 1.56 11.12 0.05
N ASP A 390 0.81 10.10 0.48
CA ASP A 390 -0.66 10.11 0.50
C ASP A 390 -1.31 11.19 1.40
N CYS A 391 -0.53 11.94 2.20
CA CYS A 391 -1.05 13.08 2.96
C CYS A 391 -1.26 14.33 2.08
N CYS A 392 -0.73 14.32 0.85
CA CYS A 392 -0.87 15.35 -0.17
C CYS A 392 -1.80 14.89 -1.30
N ALA A 393 -2.17 15.80 -2.20
CA ALA A 393 -2.93 15.48 -3.41
C ALA A 393 -2.09 14.78 -4.51
N LEU A 394 -1.00 14.10 -4.14
CA LEU A 394 -0.14 13.33 -5.05
C LEU A 394 -0.77 11.96 -5.34
N PRO A 395 -0.44 11.33 -6.49
CA PRO A 395 -0.82 9.94 -6.74
C PRO A 395 -0.35 9.00 -5.62
N GLN A 396 -1.27 8.18 -5.11
CA GLN A 396 -1.07 7.33 -3.92
C GLN A 396 -0.34 6.03 -4.27
N PHE A 397 0.90 6.15 -4.74
CA PHE A 397 1.78 5.04 -5.03
C PHE A 397 3.06 5.11 -4.20
N VAL A 398 3.55 3.97 -3.75
CA VAL A 398 4.74 3.92 -2.88
C VAL A 398 5.98 4.50 -3.56
N TYR A 399 6.15 4.29 -4.87
CA TYR A 399 7.28 4.84 -5.63
C TYR A 399 7.16 6.36 -5.83
N VAL A 400 5.93 6.91 -5.92
CA VAL A 400 5.69 8.36 -5.91
C VAL A 400 6.02 8.93 -4.54
N ALA A 401 5.53 8.30 -3.47
CA ALA A 401 5.81 8.72 -2.10
C ALA A 401 7.32 8.73 -1.80
N ALA A 402 8.05 7.68 -2.18
CA ALA A 402 9.50 7.61 -2.02
C ALA A 402 10.23 8.67 -2.85
N ALA A 403 9.89 8.79 -4.15
CA ALA A 403 10.47 9.80 -5.04
C ALA A 403 10.23 11.23 -4.52
N ALA A 404 9.05 11.49 -3.95
CA ALA A 404 8.71 12.75 -3.33
C ALA A 404 9.53 12.98 -2.05
N GLY A 405 9.59 12.00 -1.15
CA GLY A 405 10.40 12.08 0.07
C GLY A 405 11.87 12.42 -0.19
N THR A 406 12.49 11.76 -1.17
CA THR A 406 13.88 12.07 -1.58
C THR A 406 14.04 13.50 -2.10
N ARG A 407 13.10 14.00 -2.91
CA ARG A 407 13.17 15.38 -3.45
C ARG A 407 12.93 16.43 -2.38
N ALA A 408 11.99 16.17 -1.46
CA ALA A 408 11.77 17.02 -0.31
C ALA A 408 13.03 17.14 0.55
N ALA A 409 13.77 16.04 0.77
CA ALA A 409 15.07 16.08 1.45
C ALA A 409 16.08 16.98 0.72
N ILE A 410 16.23 16.83 -0.60
CA ILE A 410 17.12 17.67 -1.42
C ILE A 410 16.78 19.15 -1.23
N ASN A 411 15.50 19.50 -1.30
CA ASN A 411 15.02 20.88 -1.19
C ASN A 411 15.17 21.45 0.23
N MET A 412 14.93 20.63 1.27
CA MET A 412 15.18 21.02 2.66
C MET A 412 16.67 21.30 2.95
N MET A 413 17.57 20.66 2.19
CA MET A 413 19.02 20.85 2.26
C MET A 413 19.54 21.97 1.34
N GLY A 414 18.66 22.75 0.72
CA GLY A 414 19.03 23.89 -0.12
C GLY A 414 19.25 23.56 -1.59
N GLY A 415 18.94 22.34 -2.02
CA GLY A 415 18.88 21.97 -3.44
C GLY A 415 17.60 22.44 -4.13
N ASP A 416 17.51 22.09 -5.41
CA ASP A 416 16.38 22.46 -6.28
C ASP A 416 15.95 21.26 -7.13
N ALA A 417 15.01 20.49 -6.59
CA ALA A 417 14.53 19.23 -7.15
C ALA A 417 13.01 19.24 -7.33
N VAL A 418 12.57 18.96 -8.55
CA VAL A 418 11.16 18.86 -8.94
C VAL A 418 10.70 17.41 -8.97
N LEU A 419 9.47 17.15 -8.51
CA LEU A 419 8.78 15.88 -8.71
C LEU A 419 8.04 15.88 -10.05
N ASP A 420 8.66 15.28 -11.07
CA ASP A 420 8.05 15.08 -12.37
C ASP A 420 7.32 13.73 -12.44
N LEU A 421 6.02 13.79 -12.76
CA LEU A 421 5.13 12.63 -12.85
C LEU A 421 4.54 12.42 -14.26
N HIS A 422 5.03 13.11 -15.29
CA HIS A 422 4.46 13.00 -16.65
C HIS A 422 4.55 11.57 -17.25
N VAL A 423 5.52 10.76 -16.79
CA VAL A 423 5.72 9.35 -17.19
C VAL A 423 5.56 8.42 -15.99
N MET A 424 4.59 8.68 -15.12
CA MET A 424 4.29 7.79 -14.01
C MET A 424 3.50 6.57 -14.52
N PRO A 425 4.04 5.34 -14.49
CA PRO A 425 3.25 4.16 -14.74
C PRO A 425 2.32 3.88 -13.54
N ALA A 426 1.20 3.22 -13.77
CA ALA A 426 0.30 2.71 -12.74
C ALA A 426 -0.12 1.28 -13.08
N VAL A 427 -0.30 0.44 -12.06
CA VAL A 427 -0.67 -0.98 -12.21
C VAL A 427 -1.73 -1.36 -11.17
N VAL A 428 -2.77 -2.04 -11.63
CA VAL A 428 -3.77 -2.74 -10.81
C VAL A 428 -3.53 -4.23 -10.98
N PHE A 429 -3.29 -4.93 -9.87
CA PHE A 429 -2.87 -6.32 -9.86
C PHE A 429 -4.06 -7.29 -9.88
N THR A 430 -5.00 -7.04 -10.77
CA THR A 430 -6.02 -8.02 -11.17
C THR A 430 -5.46 -8.96 -12.24
N ASP A 431 -6.24 -9.94 -12.65
CA ASP A 431 -5.95 -10.80 -13.81
C ASP A 431 -7.17 -10.82 -14.75
N PRO A 432 -7.08 -10.22 -15.94
CA PRO A 432 -5.92 -9.50 -16.48
C PRO A 432 -5.56 -8.24 -15.66
N GLN A 433 -4.28 -7.89 -15.66
CA GLN A 433 -3.79 -6.67 -15.00
C GLN A 433 -4.22 -5.45 -15.80
N VAL A 434 -4.53 -4.36 -15.11
CA VAL A 434 -4.65 -3.03 -15.73
C VAL A 434 -3.35 -2.29 -15.55
N ALA A 435 -2.80 -1.73 -16.63
CA ALA A 435 -1.63 -0.88 -16.56
C ALA A 435 -1.75 0.36 -17.46
N THR A 436 -1.32 1.52 -16.95
CA THR A 436 -1.41 2.80 -17.66
C THR A 436 -0.13 3.62 -17.50
N VAL A 437 0.18 4.43 -18.49
CA VAL A 437 1.23 5.47 -18.40
C VAL A 437 0.90 6.61 -19.37
N GLY A 438 1.20 7.84 -18.97
CA GLY A 438 0.97 9.02 -19.80
C GLY A 438 -0.52 9.35 -19.98
N LEU A 439 -0.87 9.88 -21.15
CA LEU A 439 -2.19 10.46 -21.42
C LEU A 439 -3.16 9.42 -22.02
N THR A 440 -4.43 9.49 -21.60
CA THR A 440 -5.53 8.94 -22.39
C THR A 440 -5.83 9.86 -23.58
N GLN A 441 -6.60 9.37 -24.56
CA GLN A 441 -7.06 10.20 -25.67
C GLN A 441 -7.87 11.41 -25.20
N GLU A 442 -8.72 11.24 -24.19
CA GLU A 442 -9.52 12.32 -23.60
C GLU A 442 -8.62 13.36 -22.93
N MET A 443 -7.65 12.92 -22.11
CA MET A 443 -6.70 13.81 -21.46
C MET A 443 -5.85 14.59 -22.48
N ALA A 444 -5.36 13.92 -23.52
CA ALA A 444 -4.56 14.56 -24.56
C ALA A 444 -5.35 15.64 -25.31
N ARG A 445 -6.62 15.35 -25.67
CA ARG A 445 -7.51 16.33 -26.31
C ARG A 445 -7.85 17.50 -25.40
N ALA A 446 -8.08 17.24 -24.10
CA ALA A 446 -8.31 18.29 -23.11
C ALA A 446 -7.09 19.21 -22.94
N GLN A 447 -5.88 18.71 -23.22
CA GLN A 447 -4.64 19.49 -23.26
C GLN A 447 -4.38 20.17 -24.63
N GLY A 448 -5.33 20.08 -25.58
CA GLY A 448 -5.19 20.70 -26.90
C GLY A 448 -4.31 19.93 -27.90
N LEU A 449 -3.93 18.68 -27.58
CA LEU A 449 -3.16 17.83 -28.49
C LEU A 449 -4.07 17.20 -29.55
N VAL A 450 -3.61 17.22 -30.80
CA VAL A 450 -4.21 16.41 -31.87
C VAL A 450 -3.58 15.03 -31.80
N VAL A 451 -4.37 14.03 -31.40
CA VAL A 451 -3.89 12.66 -31.20
C VAL A 451 -4.68 11.65 -32.03
N GLU A 452 -3.99 10.58 -32.37
CA GLU A 452 -4.52 9.35 -32.92
C GLU A 452 -4.31 8.20 -31.91
N THR A 453 -5.32 7.33 -31.80
CA THR A 453 -5.29 6.18 -30.88
C THR A 453 -5.44 4.90 -31.69
N ARG A 454 -4.70 3.85 -31.30
CA ARG A 454 -4.91 2.48 -31.77
C ARG A 454 -5.10 1.55 -30.60
N THR A 455 -6.00 0.59 -30.76
CA THR A 455 -6.27 -0.46 -29.76
C THR A 455 -6.08 -1.81 -30.43
N LEU A 456 -5.18 -2.61 -29.89
CA LEU A 456 -4.89 -3.96 -30.30
C LEU A 456 -5.55 -4.94 -29.34
N ALA A 457 -6.56 -5.68 -29.79
CA ALA A 457 -7.13 -6.78 -29.01
C ALA A 457 -6.10 -7.91 -28.84
N LEU A 458 -6.04 -8.54 -27.66
CA LEU A 458 -5.02 -9.56 -27.36
C LEU A 458 -5.15 -10.84 -28.19
N GLU A 459 -6.27 -11.06 -28.89
CA GLU A 459 -6.37 -12.12 -29.91
C GLU A 459 -5.36 -11.95 -31.07
N ASN A 460 -4.77 -10.75 -31.21
CA ASN A 460 -3.73 -10.46 -32.19
C ASN A 460 -2.31 -10.53 -31.58
N VAL A 461 -2.17 -10.87 -30.29
CA VAL A 461 -0.87 -10.98 -29.62
C VAL A 461 -0.47 -12.47 -29.52
N PRO A 462 0.62 -12.91 -30.18
CA PRO A 462 1.03 -14.31 -30.21
C PRO A 462 1.17 -14.95 -28.81
N ARG A 463 1.68 -14.21 -27.82
CA ARG A 463 1.78 -14.71 -26.44
C ARG A 463 0.42 -15.02 -25.82
N ALA A 464 -0.57 -14.16 -26.05
CA ALA A 464 -1.92 -14.33 -25.53
C ALA A 464 -2.63 -15.53 -26.17
N LEU A 465 -2.46 -15.69 -27.49
CA LEU A 465 -2.91 -16.88 -28.24
C LEU A 465 -2.27 -18.16 -27.69
N ALA A 466 -0.95 -18.18 -27.52
CA ALA A 466 -0.23 -19.34 -26.97
C ALA A 466 -0.62 -19.66 -25.51
N ASN A 467 -1.11 -18.66 -24.77
CA ASN A 467 -1.64 -18.82 -23.41
C ASN A 467 -3.08 -19.34 -23.37
N PHE A 468 -3.78 -19.38 -24.51
CA PHE A 468 -5.24 -19.57 -24.57
C PHE A 468 -5.97 -18.57 -23.66
N ASN A 469 -5.44 -17.35 -23.55
CA ASN A 469 -6.08 -16.24 -22.84
C ASN A 469 -5.87 -14.96 -23.63
N THR A 470 -6.93 -14.56 -24.33
CA THR A 470 -6.97 -13.37 -25.20
C THR A 470 -7.83 -12.25 -24.61
N GLN A 471 -8.13 -12.30 -23.31
CA GLN A 471 -8.93 -11.27 -22.64
C GLN A 471 -8.15 -9.95 -22.56
N GLY A 472 -8.71 -8.90 -23.16
CA GLY A 472 -8.23 -7.53 -23.03
C GLY A 472 -7.52 -6.98 -24.26
N PHE A 473 -6.72 -5.94 -24.06
CA PHE A 473 -6.16 -5.15 -25.15
C PHE A 473 -4.91 -4.35 -24.74
N ILE A 474 -4.18 -3.87 -25.75
CA ILE A 474 -3.10 -2.88 -25.63
C ILE A 474 -3.45 -1.66 -26.47
N ARG A 475 -3.42 -0.47 -25.87
CA ARG A 475 -3.74 0.80 -26.53
C ARG A 475 -2.54 1.74 -26.49
N LEU A 476 -2.32 2.43 -27.60
CA LEU A 476 -1.34 3.51 -27.74
C LEU A 476 -2.03 4.81 -28.16
N VAL A 477 -1.63 5.91 -27.54
CA VAL A 477 -2.05 7.28 -27.87
C VAL A 477 -0.84 8.03 -28.40
N VAL A 478 -0.96 8.57 -29.61
CA VAL A 478 0.16 9.14 -30.39
C VAL A 478 -0.23 10.52 -30.92
N GLU A 479 0.69 11.49 -30.92
CA GLU A 479 0.47 12.78 -31.58
C GLU A 479 0.29 12.58 -33.10
N HIS A 480 -0.74 13.18 -33.71
CA HIS A 480 -1.00 13.06 -35.16
C HIS A 480 -0.05 13.98 -35.97
N PRO A 481 0.38 13.60 -37.20
CA PRO A 481 0.00 12.40 -37.95
C PRO A 481 0.68 11.11 -37.52
N LEU A 482 1.96 11.10 -37.19
CA LEU A 482 2.71 9.91 -36.74
C LEU A 482 3.84 10.37 -35.81
N GLY A 483 3.45 11.06 -34.75
CA GLY A 483 4.35 11.71 -33.80
C GLY A 483 4.73 10.81 -32.64
N ARG A 484 4.93 11.46 -31.49
CA ARG A 484 5.44 10.81 -30.30
C ARG A 484 4.34 10.04 -29.60
N ILE A 485 4.72 8.92 -28.97
CA ILE A 485 3.84 8.21 -28.05
C ILE A 485 3.66 9.10 -26.81
N VAL A 486 2.42 9.42 -26.48
CA VAL A 486 2.07 10.27 -25.33
C VAL A 486 1.31 9.51 -24.25
N GLY A 487 0.86 8.29 -24.53
CA GLY A 487 0.30 7.42 -23.51
C GLY A 487 0.05 6.00 -23.99
N ALA A 488 -0.13 5.10 -23.02
CA ALA A 488 -0.50 3.72 -23.22
C ALA A 488 -1.46 3.24 -22.13
N GLN A 489 -2.42 2.39 -22.52
CA GLN A 489 -3.38 1.75 -21.62
C GLN A 489 -3.48 0.27 -21.95
N MET A 490 -3.47 -0.60 -20.95
CA MET A 490 -3.41 -2.04 -21.15
C MET A 490 -4.34 -2.75 -20.18
N LEU A 491 -5.06 -3.73 -20.69
CA LEU A 491 -5.73 -4.78 -19.93
C LEU A 491 -5.16 -6.10 -20.44
N ALA A 492 -4.20 -6.69 -19.72
CA ALA A 492 -3.52 -7.91 -20.17
C ALA A 492 -2.86 -8.67 -19.01
N ALA A 493 -2.60 -9.96 -19.21
CA ALA A 493 -1.66 -10.67 -18.34
C ALA A 493 -0.28 -10.00 -18.43
N GLU A 494 0.39 -9.83 -17.29
CA GLU A 494 1.71 -9.17 -17.20
C GLU A 494 1.75 -7.71 -17.72
N ALA A 495 0.61 -7.01 -17.80
CA ALA A 495 0.55 -5.62 -18.23
C ALA A 495 1.46 -4.69 -17.41
N GLY A 496 1.66 -4.99 -16.11
CA GLY A 496 2.56 -4.24 -15.23
C GLY A 496 4.03 -4.32 -15.61
N GLU A 497 4.45 -5.39 -16.30
CA GLU A 497 5.81 -5.51 -16.85
C GLU A 497 5.90 -4.80 -18.21
N VAL A 498 4.88 -4.99 -19.05
CA VAL A 498 4.83 -4.43 -20.42
C VAL A 498 4.79 -2.90 -20.40
N ILE A 499 4.03 -2.30 -19.48
CA ILE A 499 3.83 -0.84 -19.40
C ILE A 499 5.13 -0.08 -19.20
N GLN A 500 6.14 -0.70 -18.58
CA GLN A 500 7.43 -0.05 -18.33
C GLN A 500 8.19 0.24 -19.64
N THR A 501 8.01 -0.59 -20.67
CA THR A 501 8.58 -0.31 -22.00
C THR A 501 7.90 0.92 -22.63
N ALA A 502 6.58 1.04 -22.50
CA ALA A 502 5.85 2.23 -22.95
C ALA A 502 6.28 3.49 -22.17
N ALA A 503 6.49 3.38 -20.85
CA ALA A 503 7.01 4.46 -20.02
C ALA A 503 8.38 4.94 -20.54
N ILE A 504 9.31 4.03 -20.79
CA ILE A 504 10.63 4.38 -21.35
C ILE A 504 10.47 5.07 -22.71
N ALA A 505 9.63 4.55 -23.60
CA ALA A 505 9.39 5.15 -24.92
C ALA A 505 8.85 6.60 -24.82
N ILE A 506 7.87 6.84 -23.94
CA ILE A 506 7.31 8.18 -23.70
C ILE A 506 8.38 9.10 -23.10
N SER A 507 9.15 8.64 -22.10
CA SER A 507 10.22 9.45 -21.48
C SER A 507 11.31 9.88 -22.47
N ARG A 508 11.56 9.05 -23.48
CA ARG A 508 12.50 9.32 -24.57
C ARG A 508 11.86 10.04 -25.75
N ARG A 509 10.57 10.39 -25.65
CA ARG A 509 9.82 11.06 -26.71
C ARG A 509 9.89 10.30 -28.03
N MET A 510 9.87 8.96 -27.97
CA MET A 510 9.96 8.11 -29.16
C MET A 510 8.74 8.29 -30.04
N ALA A 511 8.97 8.38 -31.36
CA ALA A 511 7.91 8.29 -32.35
C ALA A 511 7.36 6.85 -32.41
N VAL A 512 6.08 6.70 -32.78
CA VAL A 512 5.45 5.37 -32.85
C VAL A 512 6.14 4.44 -33.86
N GLY A 513 6.63 4.98 -34.97
CA GLY A 513 7.42 4.23 -35.96
C GLY A 513 8.74 3.71 -35.39
N GLU A 514 9.43 4.50 -34.56
CA GLU A 514 10.69 4.07 -33.93
C GLU A 514 10.48 2.89 -32.98
N LEU A 515 9.35 2.84 -32.28
CA LEU A 515 8.97 1.69 -31.46
C LEU A 515 8.63 0.47 -32.33
N ALA A 516 7.89 0.66 -33.42
CA ALA A 516 7.53 -0.38 -34.36
C ALA A 516 8.76 -1.01 -35.02
N ASP A 517 9.81 -0.25 -35.27
CA ASP A 517 11.05 -0.70 -35.92
C ASP A 517 11.99 -1.48 -34.97
N GLN A 518 11.77 -1.42 -33.66
CA GLN A 518 12.60 -2.20 -32.71
C GLN A 518 12.35 -3.71 -32.85
N LEU A 519 13.38 -4.50 -32.56
CA LEU A 519 13.25 -5.94 -32.40
C LEU A 519 12.66 -6.26 -31.03
N PHE A 520 11.48 -6.89 -31.02
CA PHE A 520 10.85 -7.45 -29.82
C PHE A 520 10.92 -8.97 -29.88
N PRO A 521 11.20 -9.67 -28.75
CA PRO A 521 11.17 -11.11 -28.74
C PRO A 521 9.76 -11.65 -29.03
N TYR A 522 9.65 -12.53 -30.03
CA TYR A 522 8.41 -13.22 -30.38
C TYR A 522 7.86 -14.02 -29.19
N LEU A 523 6.52 -14.10 -29.06
CA LEU A 523 5.84 -14.79 -27.96
C LEU A 523 6.14 -14.19 -26.58
N THR A 524 6.27 -12.86 -26.52
CA THR A 524 6.24 -12.10 -25.26
C THR A 524 5.03 -11.19 -25.25
N MET A 525 4.49 -10.85 -24.07
CA MET A 525 3.35 -9.92 -24.03
C MET A 525 3.76 -8.52 -24.49
N VAL A 526 5.02 -8.14 -24.24
CA VAL A 526 5.57 -6.84 -24.62
C VAL A 526 5.66 -6.66 -26.14
N GLU A 527 5.72 -7.74 -26.92
CA GLU A 527 5.58 -7.70 -28.39
C GLU A 527 4.28 -7.02 -28.83
N GLY A 528 3.22 -7.11 -28.03
CA GLY A 528 1.95 -6.44 -28.30
C GLY A 528 2.07 -4.92 -28.42
N LEU A 529 3.08 -4.28 -27.81
CA LEU A 529 3.38 -2.85 -28.01
C LEU A 529 3.85 -2.57 -29.45
N LYS A 530 4.78 -3.38 -29.96
CA LYS A 530 5.27 -3.29 -31.35
C LYS A 530 4.13 -3.51 -32.34
N LEU A 531 3.36 -4.58 -32.13
CA LEU A 531 2.21 -4.91 -33.00
C LEU A 531 1.18 -3.78 -33.00
N CYS A 532 0.87 -3.20 -31.84
CA CYS A 532 -0.05 -2.06 -31.74
C CYS A 532 0.50 -0.83 -32.46
N ALA A 533 1.79 -0.53 -32.31
CA ALA A 533 2.47 0.56 -33.01
C ALA A 533 2.42 0.40 -34.55
N GLN A 534 2.56 -0.82 -35.06
CA GLN A 534 2.47 -1.09 -36.50
C GLN A 534 1.08 -0.82 -37.10
N THR A 535 0.00 -0.93 -36.30
CA THR A 535 -1.38 -0.65 -36.75
C THR A 535 -1.65 0.81 -37.11
N PHE A 536 -0.72 1.72 -36.81
CA PHE A 536 -0.80 3.11 -37.26
C PHE A 536 -0.51 3.25 -38.77
N THR A 537 0.21 2.31 -39.37
CA THR A 537 0.62 2.37 -40.80
C THR A 537 0.14 1.18 -41.63
N LYS A 538 -0.20 0.05 -41.01
CA LYS A 538 -0.58 -1.20 -41.68
C LYS A 538 -1.85 -1.79 -41.06
N ASP A 539 -2.60 -2.58 -41.83
CA ASP A 539 -3.69 -3.42 -41.29
C ASP A 539 -3.09 -4.61 -40.53
N ILE A 540 -3.59 -4.89 -39.32
CA ILE A 540 -3.17 -6.02 -38.49
C ILE A 540 -3.27 -7.35 -39.24
N LYS A 541 -4.28 -7.52 -40.10
CA LYS A 541 -4.49 -8.75 -40.89
C LYS A 541 -3.41 -8.98 -41.95
N GLN A 542 -2.66 -7.93 -42.28
CA GLN A 542 -1.56 -7.97 -43.25
C GLN A 542 -0.19 -8.10 -42.56
N LEU A 543 -0.14 -8.04 -41.23
CA LEU A 543 1.10 -8.29 -40.48
C LEU A 543 1.31 -9.79 -40.36
N SER A 544 2.45 -10.28 -40.86
CA SER A 544 2.90 -11.62 -40.51
C SER A 544 3.35 -11.64 -39.04
N CYS A 545 3.40 -12.83 -38.44
CA CYS A 545 3.81 -13.02 -37.04
C CYS A 545 5.17 -12.40 -36.67
N CYS A 546 6.02 -12.08 -37.65
CA CYS A 546 7.33 -11.47 -37.47
C CYS A 546 7.56 -10.23 -38.36
N ALA A 547 6.52 -9.68 -39.00
CA ALA A 547 6.70 -8.54 -39.91
C ALA A 547 7.14 -7.30 -39.12
N GLY A 548 8.19 -6.61 -39.59
CA GLY A 548 8.56 -5.23 -39.25
C GLY A 548 7.79 -4.25 -40.09
#